data_AF-A0A5N5T755-F1
#
_entry.id   AF-A0A5N5T755-F1
#
_cell.length_a   1.000
_cell.length_b   1.000
_cell.length_c   1.000
_cell.angle_alpha   90.00
_cell.angle_beta   90.00
_cell.angle_gamma   90.00
#
_symmetry.space_group_name_H-M   'P 1'
#
loop_
_entity.id
_entity.type
_entity.pdbx_description
1 polymer ?
#
loop_
_entity_poly.entity_id
_entity_poly.type
_entity_poly.pdbx_seq_one_letter_code
_entity_poly.pdbx_strand_id
1 'polypeptide(L)'
;MADVGLNAQVKTEINQKLVETGEKEKLKEMLRKRLTECGWRDQMKEYAKARIHERGISQITVDELVNDITPRGRDLVPDIAKRELLAEIKDFLSNQS
;
A
#
# COMPACT_ATOMS: atom_id res chain seq x y z
N MET A 1 -15.73 -11.01 -22.12
CA MET A 1 -16.49 -10.14 -21.19
C MET A 1 -16.91 -10.87 -19.90
N ALA A 2 -17.29 -12.16 -19.92
CA ALA A 2 -17.63 -12.91 -18.71
C ALA A 2 -16.44 -13.14 -17.72
N ASP A 3 -15.23 -13.35 -18.25
CA ASP A 3 -14.01 -13.62 -17.46
C ASP A 3 -13.57 -12.47 -16.54
N VAL A 4 -13.76 -11.21 -16.98
CA VAL A 4 -13.41 -10.01 -16.19
C VAL A 4 -14.39 -9.84 -15.02
N GLY A 5 -15.66 -10.20 -15.20
CA GLY A 5 -16.69 -10.11 -14.16
C GLY A 5 -16.49 -11.10 -13.02
N LEU A 6 -16.15 -12.35 -13.34
CA LEU A 6 -15.88 -13.40 -12.35
C LEU A 6 -14.66 -13.04 -11.48
N ASN A 7 -13.59 -12.52 -12.10
CA ASN A 7 -12.39 -12.07 -11.39
C ASN A 7 -12.64 -10.88 -10.46
N ALA A 8 -13.58 -9.99 -10.80
CA ALA A 8 -13.95 -8.86 -9.94
C ALA A 8 -14.77 -9.31 -8.72
N GLN A 9 -15.68 -10.27 -8.91
CA GLN A 9 -16.49 -10.83 -7.84
C GLN A 9 -15.63 -11.58 -6.81
N VAL A 10 -14.72 -12.45 -7.28
CA VAL A 10 -13.77 -13.16 -6.39
C VAL A 10 -12.91 -12.20 -5.58
N LYS A 11 -12.40 -11.12 -6.19
CA LYS A 11 -11.64 -10.09 -5.48
C LYS A 11 -12.47 -9.39 -4.40
N THR A 12 -13.74 -9.16 -4.67
CA THR A 12 -14.67 -8.51 -3.74
C THR A 12 -14.91 -9.41 -2.53
N GLU A 13 -15.20 -10.69 -2.76
CA GLU A 13 -15.41 -11.70 -1.70
C GLU A 13 -14.18 -11.88 -0.82
N ILE A 14 -12.98 -11.96 -1.42
CA ILE A 14 -11.71 -12.02 -0.69
C ILE A 14 -11.53 -10.78 0.19
N ASN A 15 -11.73 -9.57 -0.37
CA ASN A 15 -11.57 -8.34 0.39
C ASN A 15 -12.61 -8.22 1.51
N GLN A 16 -13.84 -8.67 1.30
CA GLN A 16 -14.87 -8.71 2.34
C GLN A 16 -14.42 -9.61 3.51
N LYS A 17 -13.97 -10.82 3.21
CA LYS A 17 -13.49 -11.78 4.21
C LYS A 17 -12.30 -11.25 5.01
N LEU A 18 -11.34 -10.60 4.34
CA LEU A 18 -10.21 -9.94 4.99
C LEU A 18 -10.66 -8.81 5.94
N VAL A 19 -11.71 -8.06 5.59
CA VAL A 19 -12.25 -7.00 6.45
C VAL A 19 -12.96 -7.59 7.66
N GLU A 20 -13.88 -8.53 7.45
CA GLU A 20 -14.73 -9.08 8.52
C GLU A 20 -13.95 -9.86 9.58
N THR A 21 -12.87 -10.51 9.18
CA THR A 21 -11.97 -11.26 10.10
C THR A 21 -10.94 -10.35 10.79
N GLY A 22 -10.87 -9.07 10.44
CA GLY A 22 -9.83 -8.15 10.90
C GLY A 22 -8.45 -8.38 10.27
N GLU A 23 -8.31 -9.36 9.38
CA GLU A 23 -7.03 -9.71 8.77
C GLU A 23 -6.46 -8.57 7.92
N LYS A 24 -7.33 -7.78 7.27
CA LYS A 24 -6.92 -6.59 6.52
C LYS A 24 -6.12 -5.62 7.36
N GLU A 25 -6.46 -5.45 8.64
CA GLU A 25 -5.75 -4.53 9.52
C GLU A 25 -4.41 -5.09 9.96
N LYS A 26 -4.31 -6.41 10.22
CA LYS A 26 -3.04 -7.08 10.49
C LYS A 26 -2.07 -6.96 9.30
N LEU A 27 -2.57 -7.18 8.08
CA LEU A 27 -1.80 -7.05 6.84
C LEU A 27 -1.30 -5.62 6.63
N LYS A 28 -2.14 -4.61 6.91
CA LYS A 28 -1.72 -3.20 6.85
C LYS A 28 -0.62 -2.90 7.87
N GLU A 29 -0.75 -3.37 9.11
CA GLU A 29 0.25 -3.13 10.16
C GLU A 29 1.58 -3.81 9.81
N MET A 30 1.53 -5.06 9.32
CA MET A 30 2.70 -5.77 8.83
C MET A 30 3.38 -5.00 7.69
N LEU A 31 2.63 -4.56 6.68
CA LEU A 31 3.18 -3.76 5.58
C LEU A 31 3.77 -2.44 6.08
N ARG A 32 3.09 -1.73 6.99
CA ARG A 32 3.58 -0.49 7.60
C ARG A 32 4.90 -0.69 8.34
N LYS A 33 5.02 -1.79 9.09
CA LYS A 33 6.25 -2.19 9.77
C LYS A 33 7.36 -2.43 8.75
N ARG A 34 7.12 -3.22 7.70
CA ARG A 34 8.10 -3.47 6.63
C ARG A 34 8.58 -2.20 5.94
N LEU A 35 7.66 -1.30 5.58
CA LEU A 35 7.99 -0.02 4.95
C LEU A 35 8.76 0.93 5.89
N THR A 36 8.60 0.76 7.21
CA THR A 36 9.40 1.51 8.19
C THR A 36 10.79 0.90 8.34
N GLU A 37 10.87 -0.42 8.52
CA GLU A 37 12.13 -1.16 8.71
C GLU A 37 13.07 -1.06 7.49
N CYS A 38 12.53 -1.04 6.27
CA CYS A 38 13.33 -0.90 5.06
C CYS A 38 13.69 0.57 4.72
N GLY A 39 13.28 1.54 5.55
CA GLY A 39 13.60 2.96 5.37
C GLY A 39 12.72 3.70 4.35
N TRP A 40 11.72 3.04 3.74
CA TRP A 40 10.81 3.68 2.78
C TRP A 40 10.11 4.90 3.37
N ARG A 41 9.65 4.80 4.63
CA ARG A 41 8.96 5.91 5.31
C ARG A 41 9.83 7.16 5.43
N ASP A 42 11.09 6.98 5.81
CA ASP A 42 12.02 8.08 6.00
C ASP A 42 12.45 8.68 4.65
N GLN A 43 12.70 7.83 3.64
CA GLN A 43 12.99 8.27 2.28
C GLN A 43 11.84 9.11 1.70
N MET A 44 10.59 8.70 1.90
CA MET A 44 9.42 9.45 1.45
C MET A 44 9.23 10.75 2.20
N LYS A 45 9.55 10.78 3.50
CA LYS A 45 9.51 12.01 4.31
C LYS A 45 10.53 13.03 3.81
N GLU A 46 11.76 12.61 3.55
CA GLU A 46 12.80 13.51 3.02
C GLU A 46 12.47 13.99 1.61
N TYR A 47 11.94 13.12 0.76
CA TYR A 47 11.46 13.52 -0.57
C TYR A 47 10.33 14.56 -0.50
N ALA A 48 9.34 14.34 0.36
CA ALA A 48 8.25 15.29 0.56
C ALA A 48 8.74 16.66 1.05
N LYS A 49 9.70 16.70 1.99
CA LYS A 49 10.33 17.95 2.45
C LYS A 49 11.04 18.67 1.31
N ALA A 50 11.80 17.95 0.47
CA ALA A 50 12.46 18.54 -0.70
C ALA A 50 11.44 19.18 -1.66
N ARG A 51 10.33 18.49 -1.94
CA ARG A 51 9.25 19.02 -2.78
C ARG A 51 8.58 20.27 -2.20
N ILE A 52 8.33 20.30 -0.90
CA ILE A 52 7.80 21.48 -0.21
C ILE A 52 8.80 22.64 -0.30
N HIS A 53 10.10 22.37 -0.13
CA HIS A 53 11.14 23.39 -0.22
C HIS A 53 11.27 23.97 -1.63
N GLU A 54 11.29 23.11 -2.66
CA GLU A 54 11.38 23.49 -4.07
C GLU A 54 10.20 24.38 -4.53
N ARG A 55 8.97 24.07 -4.07
CA ARG A 55 7.77 24.83 -4.46
C ARG A 55 7.48 26.03 -3.56
N GLY A 56 7.93 25.99 -2.30
CA GLY A 56 7.58 26.95 -1.25
C GLY A 56 6.35 26.51 -0.45
N ILE A 57 6.46 26.55 0.88
CA ILE A 57 5.45 26.02 1.81
C ILE A 57 4.06 26.65 1.68
N SER A 58 3.99 27.92 1.24
CA SER A 58 2.73 28.64 1.03
C SER A 58 2.12 28.43 -0.35
N GLN A 59 2.80 27.70 -1.24
CA GLN A 59 2.44 27.55 -2.65
C GLN A 59 2.00 26.13 -3.02
N ILE A 60 2.00 25.20 -2.06
CA ILE A 60 1.65 23.80 -2.29
C ILE A 60 0.58 23.34 -1.30
N THR A 61 -0.48 22.74 -1.81
CA THR A 61 -1.50 22.07 -1.00
C THR A 61 -1.09 20.64 -0.64
N VAL A 62 -1.75 20.05 0.36
CA VAL A 62 -1.52 18.64 0.72
C VAL A 62 -1.84 17.71 -0.46
N ASP A 63 -2.92 17.96 -1.20
CA ASP A 63 -3.33 17.12 -2.32
C ASP A 63 -2.33 17.19 -3.47
N GLU A 64 -1.81 18.37 -3.80
CA GLU A 64 -0.74 18.53 -4.79
C GLU A 64 0.53 17.81 -4.35
N LEU A 65 0.90 17.91 -3.07
CA LEU A 65 2.05 17.18 -2.53
C LEU A 65 1.85 15.66 -2.65
N VAL A 66 0.67 15.16 -2.27
CA VAL A 66 0.34 13.74 -2.38
C VAL A 66 0.42 13.28 -3.83
N ASN A 67 -0.14 14.04 -4.76
CA ASN A 67 -0.08 13.73 -6.20
C ASN A 67 1.36 13.70 -6.72
N ASP A 68 2.19 14.65 -6.30
CA ASP A 68 3.61 14.73 -6.67
C ASP A 68 4.43 13.54 -6.13
N ILE A 69 4.20 13.13 -4.88
CA ILE A 69 5.04 12.11 -4.22
C ILE A 69 4.54 10.69 -4.42
N THR A 70 3.27 10.48 -4.74
CA THR A 70 2.67 9.14 -4.86
C THR A 70 3.36 8.25 -5.90
N PRO A 71 3.71 8.72 -7.12
CA PRO A 71 4.42 7.89 -8.09
C PRO A 71 5.73 7.35 -7.53
N ARG A 72 6.54 8.24 -6.93
CA ARG A 72 7.82 7.88 -6.30
C ARG A 72 7.62 6.91 -5.13
N GLY A 73 6.59 7.15 -4.31
CA GLY A 73 6.24 6.28 -3.20
C GLY A 73 5.90 4.86 -3.65
N ARG A 74 5.17 4.69 -4.75
CA ARG A 74 4.83 3.38 -5.32
C ARG A 74 6.05 2.66 -5.89
N ASP A 75 6.90 3.40 -6.62
CA ASP A 75 8.11 2.85 -7.23
C ASP A 75 9.13 2.35 -6.19
N LEU A 76 9.21 3.03 -5.04
CA LEU A 76 10.15 2.68 -3.98
C LEU A 76 9.70 1.50 -3.10
N VAL A 77 8.48 0.98 -3.28
CA VAL A 77 8.03 -0.19 -2.49
C VAL A 77 8.84 -1.42 -2.91
N PRO A 78 9.64 -2.02 -2.00
CA PRO A 78 10.47 -3.18 -2.34
C PRO A 78 9.62 -4.39 -2.72
N ASP A 79 10.06 -5.16 -3.71
CA ASP A 79 9.36 -6.37 -4.13
C ASP A 79 9.28 -7.44 -3.04
N ILE A 80 10.22 -7.44 -2.10
CA ILE A 80 10.14 -8.33 -0.93
C ILE A 80 8.89 -8.04 -0.09
N ALA A 81 8.56 -6.76 0.18
CA ALA A 81 7.37 -6.40 0.94
C ALA A 81 6.08 -6.80 0.22
N LYS A 82 6.04 -6.67 -1.12
CA LYS A 82 4.91 -7.14 -1.94
C LYS A 82 4.76 -8.65 -1.89
N ARG A 83 5.88 -9.39 -1.95
CA ARG A 83 5.90 -10.86 -1.89
C ARG A 83 5.46 -11.39 -0.53
N GLU A 84 5.95 -10.79 0.56
CA GLU A 84 5.53 -11.14 1.91
C GLU A 84 4.02 -10.88 2.12
N LEU A 85 3.53 -9.70 1.70
CA LEU A 85 2.11 -9.38 1.77
C LEU A 85 1.25 -10.39 0.97
N LEU A 86 1.70 -10.76 -0.22
CA LEU A 86 0.99 -11.75 -1.05
C LEU A 86 1.02 -13.16 -0.41
N ALA A 87 2.12 -13.54 0.24
CA ALA A 87 2.22 -14.81 0.94
C ALA A 87 1.21 -14.88 2.09
N GLU A 88 1.16 -13.86 2.95
CA GLU A 88 0.21 -13.80 4.07
C GLU A 88 -1.26 -13.83 3.60
N ILE A 89 -1.58 -13.15 2.49
CA ILE A 89 -2.92 -13.22 1.89
C ILE A 89 -3.24 -14.64 1.44
N LYS A 90 -2.30 -15.35 0.80
CA LYS A 90 -2.50 -16.74 0.36
C LYS A 90 -2.67 -17.68 1.54
N ASP A 91 -1.83 -17.54 2.56
CA ASP A 91 -1.87 -18.36 3.76
C ASP A 91 -3.19 -18.19 4.52
N PHE A 92 -3.67 -16.94 4.65
CA PHE A 92 -5.00 -16.67 5.18
C PHE A 92 -6.09 -17.38 4.38
N LEU A 93 -6.08 -17.26 3.06
CA LEU A 93 -7.10 -17.88 2.21
C LEU A 93 -7.08 -19.40 2.29
N SER A 94 -5.89 -20.03 2.33
CA SER A 94 -5.73 -21.47 2.50
C SER A 94 -6.25 -21.96 3.86
N ASN A 95 -6.05 -21.19 4.93
CA ASN A 95 -6.51 -21.52 6.29
C ASN A 95 -8.00 -21.24 6.54
N GLN A 96 -8.70 -20.71 5.54
CA GLN A 96 -10.12 -20.40 5.60
C GLN A 96 -10.97 -21.31 4.69
N SER A 97 -10.36 -22.39 4.22
CA SER A 97 -10.97 -23.48 3.43
C SER A 97 -11.69 -24.47 4.33
#